data_AF-A0A7X9H7X3-F1
#
_entry.id   AF-A0A7X9H7X3-F1
#
_cell.length_a   1.000
_cell.length_b   1.000
_cell.length_c   1.000
_cell.angle_alpha   90.00
_cell.angle_beta   90.00
_cell.angle_gamma   90.00
#
_symmetry.space_group_name_H-M   'P 1'
#
loop_
_entity.id
_entity.type
_entity.pdbx_description
1 polymer ?
#
loop_
_entity_poly.entity_id
_entity_poly.type
_entity_poly.pdbx_seq_one_letter_code
_entity_poly.pdbx_strand_id
1 'polypeptide(L)' 'EPEYRTITVKSGDTLWQIAREYNKGGDIRRYIYDIRNINNLEDCNIIEGTKLKIIIE' A
#
# COMPACT_ATOMS: atom_id res chain seq x y z
N GLU A 1 -3.71 -18.01 3.51
CA GLU A 1 -4.37 -16.88 2.80
C GLU A 1 -3.53 -15.63 3.07
N PRO A 2 -3.47 -14.65 2.16
CA PRO A 2 -2.70 -13.43 2.40
C PRO A 2 -3.24 -12.68 3.62
N GLU A 3 -2.35 -12.26 4.51
CA GLU A 3 -2.71 -11.46 5.69
C GLU A 3 -2.67 -9.97 5.33
N TYR A 4 -3.68 -9.23 5.81
CA TYR A 4 -3.82 -7.82 5.52
C TYR A 4 -3.83 -6.96 6.77
N ARG A 5 -3.26 -5.76 6.65
CA ARG A 5 -3.34 -4.71 7.66
C ARG A 5 -3.89 -3.44 7.05
N THR A 6 -4.69 -2.70 7.82
CA THR A 6 -5.11 -1.35 7.45
C THR A 6 -4.24 -0.33 8.15
N ILE A 7 -3.65 0.59 7.38
CA ILE A 7 -2.89 1.73 7.87
C ILE A 7 -3.61 3.03 7.50
N THR A 8 -3.35 4.10 8.25
CA THR A 8 -3.84 5.44 7.91
C THR A 8 -2.71 6.20 7.23
N VAL A 9 -2.95 6.69 6.02
CA VAL A 9 -2.02 7.51 5.24
C VAL A 9 -1.76 8.81 6.00
N LYS A 10 -0.51 9.17 6.18
CA LYS A 10 -0.07 10.43 6.81
C LYS A 10 0.37 11.43 5.76
N SER A 11 0.46 12.70 6.17
CA SER A 11 1.00 13.75 5.32
C SER A 11 2.40 13.40 4.79
N GLY A 12 2.58 13.46 3.47
CA GLY A 12 3.84 13.15 2.80
C GLY A 12 4.09 11.67 2.51
N ASP A 13 3.18 10.77 2.88
CA ASP A 13 3.27 9.36 2.51
C ASP A 13 3.08 9.16 1.00
N THR A 14 3.80 8.19 0.46
CA THR A 14 3.64 7.73 -0.92
C THR A 14 3.47 6.21 -0.94
N LEU A 15 2.77 5.67 -1.95
CA LEU A 15 2.67 4.22 -2.14
C LEU A 15 4.05 3.56 -2.26
N TRP A 16 5.04 4.28 -2.79
CA TRP A 16 6.41 3.79 -2.89
C TRP A 16 7.08 3.61 -1.52
N GLN A 17 6.94 4.59 -0.62
CA GLN A 17 7.48 4.47 0.74
C GLN A 17 6.77 3.36 1.52
N ILE A 18 5.44 3.31 1.43
CA ILE A 18 4.64 2.26 2.05
C ILE A 18 5.07 0.89 1.52
N ALA A 19 5.21 0.74 0.20
CA ALA A 19 5.69 -0.50 -0.38
C ALA A 19 7.10 -0.85 0.11
N ARG A 20 8.04 0.10 0.21
CA ARG A 20 9.38 -0.18 0.75
C ARG A 20 9.37 -0.61 2.21
N GLU A 21 8.44 -0.10 3.01
CA GLU A 21 8.35 -0.41 4.44
C GLU A 21 7.75 -1.79 4.70
N TYR A 22 6.70 -2.17 3.95
CA TYR A 22 5.91 -3.37 4.23
C TYR A 22 6.18 -4.55 3.30
N ASN A 23 6.82 -4.33 2.14
CA ASN A 23 7.18 -5.41 1.23
C ASN A 23 8.35 -6.22 1.80
N LYS A 24 8.11 -7.48 2.16
CA LYS A 24 9.09 -8.43 2.72
C LYS A 24 10.05 -9.01 1.66
N GLY A 25 10.62 -8.15 0.81
CA GLY A 25 11.66 -8.50 -0.17
C GLY A 25 11.17 -8.93 -1.56
N GLY A 26 9.88 -8.76 -1.86
CA GLY A 26 9.32 -8.97 -3.21
C GLY A 26 9.57 -7.78 -4.15
N ASP A 27 9.00 -7.85 -5.36
CA ASP A 27 9.04 -6.73 -6.30
C ASP A 27 8.14 -5.56 -5.82
N ILE A 28 8.74 -4.38 -5.66
CA ILE A 28 8.03 -3.17 -5.18
C ILE A 28 6.89 -2.77 -6.11
N ARG A 29 7.08 -2.86 -7.43
CA ARG A 29 6.04 -2.46 -8.39
C ARG A 29 4.86 -3.42 -8.33
N ARG A 30 5.12 -4.71 -8.15
CA ARG A 30 4.08 -5.71 -7.94
C ARG A 30 3.31 -5.43 -6.66
N TYR A 31 4.02 -5.14 -5.56
CA TYR A 31 3.38 -4.82 -4.29
C TYR A 31 2.50 -3.56 -4.39
N ILE A 32 2.97 -2.50 -5.06
CA ILE A 32 2.17 -1.28 -5.32
C ILE A 32 0.93 -1.61 -6.16
N TYR A 33 1.08 -2.44 -7.20
CA TYR A 33 -0.06 -2.89 -8.02
C TYR A 33 -1.10 -3.63 -7.17
N ASP A 34 -0.66 -4.52 -6.29
CA ASP A 34 -1.57 -5.27 -5.42
C ASP A 34 -2.27 -4.34 -4.40
N ILE A 35 -1.55 -3.40 -3.77
CA ILE A 35 -2.17 -2.36 -2.92
C ILE A 35 -3.28 -1.63 -3.68
N ARG A 36 -3.00 -1.19 -4.92
CA ARG A 36 -3.98 -0.46 -5.72
C ARG A 36 -5.23 -1.28 -5.98
N ASN A 37 -5.08 -2.55 -6.38
CA ASN A 37 -6.22 -3.42 -6.64
C ASN A 37 -7.05 -3.68 -5.37
N ILE A 38 -6.39 -3.93 -4.24
CA ILE A 38 -7.08 -4.23 -2.97
C ILE A 38 -7.90 -3.02 -2.49
N ASN A 39 -7.44 -1.80 -2.78
CA ASN A 39 -8.09 -0.56 -2.36
C ASN A 39 -8.91 0.11 -3.46
N ASN A 40 -9.06 -0.53 -4.63
CA ASN A 40 -9.71 0.04 -5.82
C ASN A 40 -9.18 1.43 -6.21
N LEU A 41 -7.86 1.62 -6.15
CA LEU A 41 -7.20 2.87 -6.53
C LEU A 41 -6.95 2.90 -8.04
N GLU A 42 -7.50 3.91 -8.72
CA GLU A 42 -7.30 4.12 -10.16
C GLU A 42 -5.86 4.51 -10.51
N ASP A 43 -5.14 5.17 -9.60
CA ASP A 43 -3.76 5.59 -9.77
C ASP A 43 -2.96 5.40 -8.47
N CYS A 44 -1.79 6.05 -8.37
CA CYS A 44 -0.92 5.98 -7.19
C CYS A 44 -1.14 7.16 -6.21
N ASN A 45 -2.14 8.01 -6.44
CA ASN A 45 -2.42 9.15 -5.60
C ASN A 45 -3.16 8.69 -4.33
N ILE A 46 -2.59 9.01 -3.19
CA ILE A 46 -3.17 8.74 -1.88
C ILE A 46 -3.27 10.06 -1.11
N ILE A 47 -4.34 10.20 -0.33
CA ILE A 47 -4.64 11.41 0.43
C ILE A 47 -4.47 11.10 1.92
N GLU A 48 -3.88 12.03 2.65
CA GLU A 48 -3.79 11.97 4.11
C GLU A 48 -5.15 11.65 4.77
N GLY A 49 -5.12 10.83 5.82
CA GLY A 49 -6.30 10.35 6.53
C GLY A 49 -7.00 9.17 5.86
N THR A 50 -6.63 8.80 4.63
CA THR A 50 -7.18 7.63 3.94
C THR A 50 -6.76 6.34 4.64
N LYS A 51 -7.69 5.41 4.81
CA LYS A 51 -7.38 4.05 5.28
C LYS A 51 -6.96 3.19 4.09
N LEU A 52 -5.72 2.71 4.12
CA LEU A 52 -5.13 1.90 3.08
C LEU A 52 -4.89 0.47 3.57
N LYS A 53 -5.42 -0.52 2.86
CA LYS A 53 -5.22 -1.94 3.12
C LYS A 53 -3.95 -2.42 2.42
N ILE A 54 -3.03 -3.01 3.16
CA ILE A 54 -1.72 -3.50 2.69
C ILE A 54 -1.56 -4.99 3.02
N ILE A 55 -0.67 -5.67 2.31
CA ILE A 55 -0.37 -7.10 2.49
C ILE A 55 0.83 -7.25 3.43
N ILE A 56 0.74 -8.06 4.48
CA ILE A 56 1.86 -8.23 5.43
C ILE A 56 2.45 -9.64 5.45
N GLU A 57 1.69 -10.66 5.02
CA GLU A 57 2.12 -12.08 4.87
C GLU A 57 1.45 -12.76 3.69
#